data_AF-A0A7W1UWW8-F1
#
_entry.id   AF-A0A7W1UWW8-F1
#
_cell.length_a   1.000
_cell.length_b   1.000
_cell.length_c   1.000
_cell.angle_alpha   90.00
_cell.angle_beta   90.00
_cell.angle_gamma   90.00
#
_symmetry.space_group_name_H-M   'P 1'
#
loop_
_entity.id
_entity.type
_entity.pdbx_description
1 polymer ?
#
loop_
_entity_poly.entity_id
_entity_poly.type
_entity_poly.pdbx_seq_one_letter_code
_entity_poly.pdbx_strand_id
1 'polypeptide(L)'
;YYTDGAPRVDEGVLASGLEACKQWIKESITLQRQLVASVIATNGPITPLEFSPVFDYGDDVFAAVESEVSDQVAKATTISGKAERNAATYEAADVAIATMCGTEDSPGQFAGREKEIREAVRSLTKKLVRRRIVDEGVRIDGRGLSDLRPVSAEVGVLPTSHGSGLFQRGETQVLNVTTLAMPRMNQQLDTLSPETTKRYLHHYNMPPWANGETGRVGSPKRREIGHGALAARAVLPVVPSQESFAYTLRLVSEVMSSNGSTSMASVCASSLSLMDAGVPIAAPVAGIAMGLVFDGGNYLTLTDILGAEDAYGDMDFKVAGTADAVTALQLDTKIDGIPADVLTAALDQAKNARLQILEVMASAIAEPRSEVAAAAPKISTIFIPLDKVGEVIGPKGKVINTIQTETGADINVDDDGAQGIVTIGAVEAWRMEEARAAILAIVDPPKAELGKIYNGRVVNITKFGAFVNILPGRDGLVHISKLGGGKRIASVEDVLSLGDEIEVRVDEIDDKGKVSLLPVGTLTSSGADAPTDGDAPSGDAGGRRSDGPSRSSDRDRDRDRDADRDRGRGRSAAPADTSTDTDTVSVSFEESFDGQLRDEVGDLGPDTGGTREQSDGNDRSRGRRRHR
;
A
#
# COMPACT_ATOMS: atom_id res chain seq x y z
N TYR A 1 -14.54 16.11 4.51
CA TYR A 1 -13.94 17.13 5.39
C TYR A 1 -13.75 18.45 4.65
N TYR A 2 -12.79 18.59 3.72
CA TYR A 2 -12.61 19.84 2.96
C TYR A 2 -13.65 20.07 1.85
N THR A 3 -14.18 18.99 1.26
CA THR A 3 -15.33 19.02 0.36
C THR A 3 -16.61 19.56 1.03
N ASP A 4 -16.67 19.49 2.36
CA ASP A 4 -17.83 19.92 3.16
C ASP A 4 -17.70 21.37 3.65
N GLY A 5 -16.73 22.13 3.11
CA GLY A 5 -16.53 23.56 3.39
C GLY A 5 -15.64 23.89 4.58
N ALA A 6 -14.93 22.92 5.15
CA ALA A 6 -13.95 23.19 6.20
C ALA A 6 -12.82 24.09 5.67
N PRO A 7 -12.38 25.11 6.45
CA PRO A 7 -11.29 25.98 6.04
C PRO A 7 -10.01 25.17 5.86
N ARG A 8 -9.29 25.44 4.76
CA ARG A 8 -7.99 24.82 4.49
C ARG A 8 -6.98 25.27 5.53
N VAL A 9 -6.08 24.37 5.93
CA VAL A 9 -5.00 24.68 6.87
C VAL A 9 -3.91 25.41 6.11
N ASP A 10 -3.84 26.74 6.27
CA ASP A 10 -2.75 27.57 5.78
C ASP A 10 -1.66 27.74 6.85
N GLU A 11 -0.59 28.46 6.49
CA GLU A 11 0.53 28.74 7.38
C GLU A 11 0.11 29.48 8.67
N GLY A 12 -0.90 30.37 8.59
CA GLY A 12 -1.39 31.14 9.74
C GLY A 12 -2.20 30.29 10.72
N VAL A 13 -3.07 29.42 10.21
CA VAL A 13 -3.81 28.43 11.01
C VAL A 13 -2.84 27.49 11.71
N LEU A 14 -1.81 27.03 11.00
CA LEU A 14 -0.78 26.15 11.54
C LEU A 14 0.00 26.82 12.69
N ALA A 15 0.46 28.06 12.50
CA ALA A 15 1.15 28.83 13.53
C ALA A 15 0.27 29.06 14.77
N SER A 16 -1.01 29.40 14.56
CA SER A 16 -1.98 29.57 15.64
C SER A 16 -2.23 28.27 16.41
N GLY A 17 -2.28 27.13 15.70
CA GLY A 17 -2.41 25.81 16.31
C GLY A 17 -1.22 25.45 17.20
N LEU A 18 0.00 25.74 16.75
CA LEU A 18 1.21 25.53 17.56
C LEU A 18 1.21 26.36 18.84
N GLU A 19 0.73 27.60 18.78
CA GLU A 19 0.59 28.45 19.98
C GLU A 19 -0.48 27.90 20.93
N ALA A 20 -1.62 27.47 20.41
CA ALA A 20 -2.70 26.87 21.22
C ALA A 20 -2.23 25.59 21.94
N CYS A 21 -1.39 24.77 21.31
CA CYS A 21 -0.83 23.57 21.95
C CYS A 21 0.03 23.88 23.18
N LYS A 22 0.70 25.05 23.24
CA LYS A 22 1.55 25.42 24.38
C LYS A 22 0.79 25.50 25.70
N GLN A 23 -0.49 25.89 25.66
CA GLN A 23 -1.35 25.93 26.84
C GLN A 23 -1.46 24.54 27.50
N TRP A 24 -1.78 23.53 26.70
CA TRP A 24 -1.98 22.15 27.20
C TRP A 24 -0.67 21.48 27.59
N ILE A 25 0.41 21.74 26.85
CA ILE A 25 1.75 21.27 27.22
C ILE A 25 2.17 21.86 28.57
N LYS A 26 1.91 23.15 28.81
CA LYS A 26 2.19 23.82 30.09
C LYS A 26 1.43 23.19 31.25
N GLU A 27 0.17 22.82 31.04
CA GLU A 27 -0.63 22.12 32.04
C GLU A 27 -0.05 20.73 32.36
N SER A 28 0.31 19.94 31.33
CA SER A 28 0.97 18.65 31.52
C SER A 28 2.30 18.78 32.30
N ILE A 29 3.15 19.75 31.94
CA ILE A 29 4.40 20.02 32.66
C ILE A 29 4.13 20.40 34.12
N THR A 30 3.06 21.16 34.38
CA THR A 30 2.67 21.55 35.74
C THR A 30 2.30 20.32 36.58
N LEU A 31 1.50 19.41 36.02
CA LEU A 31 1.14 18.16 36.69
C LEU A 31 2.36 17.27 36.96
N GLN A 32 3.28 17.16 35.99
CA GLN A 32 4.54 16.42 36.18
C GLN A 32 5.39 17.03 37.30
N ARG A 33 5.49 18.35 37.37
CA ARG A 33 6.21 19.06 38.45
C ARG A 33 5.53 18.87 39.81
N GLN A 34 4.20 18.85 39.86
CA GLN A 34 3.45 18.54 41.08
C GLN A 34 3.72 17.11 41.56
N LEU A 35 3.74 16.14 40.64
CA LEU A 35 4.10 14.76 40.96
C LEU A 35 5.52 14.69 41.56
N VAL A 36 6.50 15.31 40.89
CA VAL A 36 7.88 15.39 41.40
C VAL A 36 7.94 16.01 42.79
N ALA A 37 7.22 17.13 43.01
CA ALA A 37 7.15 17.77 44.32
C ALA A 37 6.54 16.87 45.39
N SER A 38 5.49 16.11 45.06
CA SER A 38 4.85 15.17 46.01
C SER A 38 5.77 14.00 46.38
N VAL A 39 6.53 13.49 45.41
CA VAL A 39 7.54 12.44 45.63
C VAL A 39 8.65 12.99 46.52
N ILE A 40 9.13 14.21 46.26
CA ILE A 40 10.16 14.86 47.11
C ILE A 40 9.65 15.07 48.54
N ALA A 41 8.40 15.49 48.69
CA ALA A 41 7.80 15.71 50.01
C ALA A 41 7.64 14.39 50.81
N THR A 42 7.35 13.28 50.12
CA THR A 42 7.11 11.98 50.76
C THR A 42 8.40 11.19 51.01
N ASN A 43 9.31 11.19 50.04
CA ASN A 43 10.47 10.30 49.99
C ASN A 43 11.81 11.03 50.19
N GLY A 44 11.79 12.36 50.35
CA GLY A 44 13.00 13.19 50.40
C GLY A 44 13.49 13.61 49.01
N PRO A 45 14.54 14.44 48.93
CA PRO A 45 15.04 15.00 47.67
C PRO A 45 15.48 13.90 46.70
N ILE A 46 15.12 14.07 45.43
CA ILE A 46 15.60 13.21 44.35
C ILE A 46 17.09 13.53 44.14
N THR A 47 17.96 12.59 44.47
CA THR A 47 19.40 12.71 44.19
C THR A 47 19.60 12.71 42.67
N PRO A 48 20.12 13.79 42.06
CA PRO A 48 20.44 13.81 40.65
C PRO A 48 21.44 12.69 40.35
N LEU A 49 21.24 12.00 39.24
CA LEU A 49 22.19 10.98 38.79
C LEU A 49 23.45 11.72 38.32
N GLU A 50 24.56 11.53 39.04
CA GLU A 50 25.83 12.10 38.61
C GLU A 50 26.22 11.47 37.26
N PHE A 51 26.36 12.30 36.24
CA PHE A 51 26.94 11.91 34.97
C PHE A 51 28.09 12.86 34.65
N SER A 52 29.24 12.30 34.26
CA SER A 52 30.34 13.09 33.73
C SER A 52 30.06 13.37 32.26
N PRO A 53 29.93 14.63 31.82
CA PRO A 53 29.80 14.94 30.41
C PRO A 53 31.05 14.46 29.70
N VAL A 54 30.89 13.59 28.70
CA VAL A 54 31.97 13.22 27.79
C VAL A 54 32.01 14.30 26.73
N PHE A 55 33.04 15.13 26.76
CA PHE A 55 33.29 16.10 25.70
C PHE A 55 34.09 15.42 24.58
N ASP A 56 33.76 15.77 23.34
CA ASP A 56 34.45 15.24 22.16
C ASP A 56 35.90 15.75 22.06
N TYR A 57 36.21 16.87 22.71
CA TYR A 57 37.54 17.50 22.77
C TYR A 57 37.68 18.41 23.99
N GLY A 58 38.91 18.65 24.42
CA GLY A 58 39.24 19.68 25.42
C GLY A 58 39.31 21.10 24.84
N ASP A 59 39.04 22.11 25.68
CA ASP A 59 39.12 23.54 25.31
C ASP A 59 40.53 23.93 24.82
N ASP A 60 41.56 23.27 25.36
CA ASP A 60 42.95 23.41 24.95
C ASP A 60 43.18 22.97 23.50
N VAL A 61 42.59 21.85 23.09
CA VAL A 61 42.63 21.35 21.71
C VAL A 61 41.87 22.28 20.78
N PHE A 62 40.68 22.74 21.17
CA PHE A 62 39.89 23.64 20.34
C PHE A 62 40.63 24.96 20.06
N ALA A 63 41.22 25.57 21.10
CA ALA A 63 41.97 26.82 20.95
C ALA A 63 43.19 26.65 20.04
N ALA A 64 43.91 25.52 20.15
CA ALA A 64 45.04 25.21 19.27
C ALA A 64 44.57 25.04 17.81
N VAL A 65 43.52 24.26 17.57
CA VAL A 65 42.92 24.03 16.25
C VAL A 65 42.44 25.32 15.61
N GLU A 66 41.76 26.18 16.38
CA GLU A 66 41.29 27.48 15.90
C GLU A 66 42.45 28.40 15.49
N SER A 67 43.57 28.38 16.22
CA SER A 67 44.73 29.20 15.87
C SER A 67 45.46 28.72 14.62
N GLU A 68 45.52 27.41 14.36
CA GLU A 68 46.37 26.84 13.32
C GLU A 68 45.68 26.71 11.96
N VAL A 69 44.44 26.19 11.94
CA VAL A 69 43.79 25.78 10.68
C VAL A 69 42.56 26.60 10.31
N SER A 70 42.22 27.64 11.07
CA SER A 70 41.03 28.48 10.79
C SER A 70 41.00 29.04 9.37
N ASP A 71 42.12 29.55 8.84
CA ASP A 71 42.19 30.08 7.48
C ASP A 71 41.99 29.00 6.41
N GLN A 72 42.49 27.78 6.64
CA GLN A 72 42.33 26.65 5.73
C GLN A 72 40.89 26.15 5.73
N VAL A 73 40.29 25.99 6.91
CA VAL A 73 38.89 25.60 7.07
C VAL A 73 37.95 26.65 6.47
N ALA A 74 38.23 27.95 6.70
CA ALA A 74 37.45 29.03 6.10
C ALA A 74 37.43 28.94 4.57
N LYS A 75 38.59 28.71 3.93
CA LYS A 75 38.66 28.48 2.48
C LYS A 75 37.91 27.22 2.05
N ALA A 76 38.05 26.11 2.77
CA ALA A 76 37.34 24.88 2.47
C ALA A 76 35.81 25.08 2.49
N THR A 77 35.28 25.85 3.45
CA THR A 77 33.83 26.15 3.54
C THR A 77 33.27 27.01 2.40
N THR A 78 34.12 27.55 1.52
CA THR A 78 33.68 28.30 0.34
C THR A 78 33.49 27.43 -0.90
N ILE A 79 33.85 26.15 -0.84
CA ILE A 79 33.72 25.19 -1.95
C ILE A 79 32.27 24.72 -2.07
N SER A 80 31.65 24.97 -3.23
CA SER A 80 30.24 24.62 -3.47
C SER A 80 29.98 23.11 -3.53
N GLY A 81 30.84 22.35 -4.21
CA GLY A 81 30.67 20.89 -4.40
C GLY A 81 30.82 20.11 -3.09
N LYS A 82 29.90 19.19 -2.79
CA LYS A 82 29.90 18.43 -1.52
C LYS A 82 31.15 17.57 -1.35
N ALA A 83 31.50 16.77 -2.36
CA ALA A 83 32.63 15.85 -2.29
C ALA A 83 33.96 16.60 -2.17
N GLU A 84 34.14 17.65 -2.97
CA GLU A 84 35.33 18.51 -2.96
C GLU A 84 35.50 19.24 -1.63
N ARG A 85 34.41 19.81 -1.09
CA ARG A 85 34.41 20.46 0.23
C ARG A 85 34.76 19.50 1.35
N ASN A 86 34.19 18.30 1.34
CA ASN A 86 34.49 17.28 2.35
C ASN A 86 35.97 16.87 2.28
N ALA A 87 36.51 16.67 1.07
CA ALA A 87 37.93 16.37 0.87
C ALA A 87 38.84 17.47 1.43
N ALA A 88 38.56 18.75 1.12
CA ALA A 88 39.33 19.88 1.64
C ALA A 88 39.25 20.02 3.17
N THR A 89 38.10 19.69 3.76
CA THR A 89 37.92 19.72 5.22
C THR A 89 38.69 18.58 5.90
N TYR A 90 38.74 17.39 5.27
CA TYR A 90 39.55 16.28 5.77
C TYR A 90 41.04 16.55 5.63
N GLU A 91 41.48 17.15 4.53
CA GLU A 91 42.87 17.57 4.36
C GLU A 91 43.29 18.57 5.46
N ALA A 92 42.45 19.57 5.75
CA ALA A 92 42.71 20.50 6.86
C ALA A 92 42.79 19.79 8.22
N ALA A 93 41.95 18.77 8.46
CA ALA A 93 42.00 17.97 9.68
C ALA A 93 43.28 17.12 9.76
N ASP A 94 43.72 16.53 8.65
CA ASP A 94 44.94 15.72 8.60
C ASP A 94 46.19 16.59 8.78
N VAL A 95 46.19 17.82 8.24
CA VAL A 95 47.24 18.83 8.51
C VAL A 95 47.28 19.22 9.98
N ALA A 96 46.12 19.45 10.61
CA ALA A 96 46.04 19.75 12.05
C ALA A 96 46.61 18.60 12.88
N ILE A 97 46.23 17.35 12.57
CA ILE A 97 46.74 16.15 13.26
C ILE A 97 48.26 16.03 13.09
N ALA A 98 48.77 16.15 11.86
CA ALA A 98 50.20 16.02 11.59
C ALA A 98 51.03 17.07 12.35
N THR A 99 50.52 18.30 12.45
CA THR A 99 51.20 19.42 13.11
C THR A 99 51.14 19.31 14.65
N MET A 100 49.99 18.91 15.19
CA MET A 100 49.73 18.96 16.64
C MET A 100 50.05 17.66 17.38
N CYS A 101 49.85 16.50 16.75
CA CYS A 101 50.17 15.20 17.34
C CYS A 101 51.61 14.75 17.03
N GLY A 102 52.23 15.28 15.97
CA GLY A 102 53.57 14.88 15.54
C GLY A 102 53.61 13.44 15.03
N THR A 103 54.81 12.83 15.04
CA THR A 103 55.03 11.42 14.67
C THR A 103 55.33 10.57 15.90
N GLU A 104 55.28 9.23 15.79
CA GLU A 104 55.66 8.34 16.89
C GLU A 104 57.09 8.63 17.41
N ASP A 105 58.00 9.03 16.53
CA ASP A 105 59.39 9.38 16.87
C ASP A 105 59.55 10.81 17.42
N SER A 106 58.55 11.69 17.25
CA SER A 106 58.56 13.08 17.73
C SER A 106 57.14 13.51 18.11
N PRO A 107 56.67 13.14 19.32
CA PRO A 107 55.30 13.42 19.75
C PRO A 107 55.09 14.92 19.93
N GLY A 108 54.05 15.43 19.29
CA GLY A 108 53.60 16.82 19.42
C GLY A 108 52.80 17.06 20.71
N GLN A 109 52.35 18.30 20.87
CA GLN A 109 51.62 18.77 22.07
C GLN A 109 50.38 17.92 22.41
N PHE A 110 49.73 17.34 21.40
CA PHE A 110 48.47 16.61 21.54
C PHE A 110 48.55 15.15 21.03
N ALA A 111 49.73 14.51 21.11
CA ALA A 111 49.92 13.11 20.70
C ALA A 111 48.88 12.17 21.37
N GLY A 112 48.23 11.31 20.57
CA GLY A 112 47.18 10.39 21.05
C GLY A 112 45.78 11.00 21.21
N ARG A 113 45.61 12.29 20.88
CA ARG A 113 44.32 13.02 20.91
C ARG A 113 43.81 13.33 19.49
N GLU A 114 44.11 12.48 18.51
CA GLU A 114 43.77 12.71 17.09
C GLU A 114 42.25 12.79 16.88
N LYS A 115 41.47 12.04 17.66
CA LYS A 115 40.00 12.08 17.61
C LYS A 115 39.46 13.44 18.08
N GLU A 116 40.03 13.99 19.14
CA GLU A 116 39.64 15.29 19.67
C GLU A 116 39.91 16.40 18.65
N ILE A 117 41.04 16.34 17.96
CA ILE A 117 41.39 17.31 16.90
C ILE A 117 40.37 17.25 15.76
N ARG A 118 39.97 16.05 15.29
CA ARG A 118 38.97 15.93 14.22
C ARG A 118 37.61 16.54 14.62
N GLU A 119 37.15 16.28 15.84
CA GLU A 119 35.88 16.84 16.32
C GLU A 119 35.99 18.36 16.60
N ALA A 120 37.17 18.84 17.02
CA ALA A 120 37.45 20.27 17.15
C ALA A 120 37.41 20.98 15.78
N VAL A 121 38.01 20.39 14.73
CA VAL A 121 37.94 20.92 13.35
C VAL A 121 36.50 20.95 12.85
N ARG A 122 35.70 19.93 13.15
CA ARG A 122 34.27 19.89 12.81
C ARG A 122 33.49 21.01 13.52
N SER A 123 33.79 21.25 14.79
CA SER A 123 33.17 22.32 15.58
C SER A 123 33.59 23.71 15.09
N LEU A 124 34.86 23.89 14.71
CA LEU A 124 35.36 25.09 14.06
C LEU A 124 34.66 25.33 12.72
N THR A 125 34.49 24.28 11.91
CA THR A 125 33.74 24.35 10.66
C THR A 125 32.32 24.84 10.89
N LYS A 126 31.61 24.29 11.89
CA LYS A 126 30.28 24.76 12.30
C LYS A 126 30.29 26.25 12.67
N LYS A 127 31.26 26.68 13.48
CA LYS A 127 31.41 28.08 13.93
C LYS A 127 31.61 29.02 12.74
N LEU A 128 32.50 28.70 11.81
CA LEU A 128 32.81 29.52 10.65
C LEU A 128 31.63 29.60 9.67
N VAL A 129 30.95 28.48 9.40
CA VAL A 129 29.76 28.47 8.53
C VAL A 129 28.64 29.33 9.11
N ARG A 130 28.36 29.21 10.42
CA ARG A 130 27.33 30.01 11.08
C ARG A 130 27.65 31.50 11.01
N ARG A 131 28.89 31.87 11.34
CA ARG A 131 29.34 33.26 11.26
C ARG A 131 29.17 33.83 9.85
N ARG A 132 29.55 33.07 8.83
CA ARG A 132 29.42 33.51 7.43
C ARG A 132 27.96 33.74 7.02
N ILE A 133 27.05 32.85 7.43
CA ILE A 133 25.61 33.01 7.16
C ILE A 133 25.07 34.29 7.84
N VAL A 134 25.55 34.59 9.05
CA VAL A 134 25.06 35.73 9.84
C VAL A 134 25.67 37.06 9.39
N ASP A 135 26.99 37.09 9.16
CA ASP A 135 27.74 38.30 8.83
C ASP A 135 27.61 38.67 7.34
N GLU A 136 27.66 37.67 6.44
CA GLU A 136 27.69 37.90 4.98
C GLU A 136 26.35 37.60 4.30
N GLY A 137 25.44 36.85 4.94
CA GLY A 137 24.20 36.38 4.31
C GLY A 137 24.41 35.33 3.21
N VAL A 138 25.63 34.76 3.13
CA VAL A 138 26.03 33.79 2.10
C VAL A 138 26.19 32.41 2.70
N ARG A 139 25.59 31.42 2.05
CA ARG A 139 25.60 30.01 2.48
C ARG A 139 26.84 29.26 1.99
N ILE A 140 27.01 28.05 2.49
CA ILE A 140 28.19 27.19 2.22
C ILE A 140 28.37 26.87 0.72
N ASP A 141 27.28 26.85 -0.06
CA ASP A 141 27.31 26.60 -1.50
C ASP A 141 27.26 27.87 -2.35
N GLY A 142 27.26 29.06 -1.73
CA GLY A 142 27.23 30.37 -2.39
C GLY A 142 25.82 30.95 -2.59
N ARG A 143 24.76 30.24 -2.18
CA ARG A 143 23.37 30.75 -2.24
C ARG A 143 23.09 31.82 -1.19
N GLY A 144 22.10 32.67 -1.48
CA GLY A 144 21.44 33.49 -0.47
C GLY A 144 20.49 32.68 0.42
N LEU A 145 19.98 33.33 1.47
CA LEU A 145 19.12 32.70 2.48
C LEU A 145 17.82 32.12 1.91
N SER A 146 17.23 32.78 0.91
CA SER A 146 15.94 32.40 0.31
C SER A 146 16.06 31.50 -0.92
N ASP A 147 17.27 31.26 -1.44
CA ASP A 147 17.45 30.67 -2.75
C ASP A 147 17.29 29.14 -2.75
N LEU A 148 16.55 28.63 -3.75
CA LEU A 148 16.44 27.21 -4.04
C LEU A 148 17.69 26.69 -4.77
N ARG A 149 18.02 25.41 -4.56
CA ARG A 149 18.93 24.71 -5.48
C ARG A 149 18.24 24.52 -6.84
N PRO A 150 19.01 24.28 -7.93
CA PRO A 150 18.43 23.91 -9.21
C PRO A 150 17.47 22.72 -9.06
N VAL A 151 16.25 22.85 -9.58
CA VAL A 151 15.19 21.84 -9.52
C VAL A 151 14.91 21.30 -10.92
N SER A 152 14.78 19.99 -11.05
CA SER A 152 14.23 19.34 -12.24
C SER A 152 13.24 18.26 -11.85
N ALA A 153 12.28 18.01 -12.74
CA ALA A 153 11.22 17.03 -12.57
C ALA A 153 11.01 16.31 -13.91
N GLU A 154 10.87 14.99 -13.84
CA GLU A 154 10.61 14.12 -14.99
C GLU A 154 9.58 13.05 -14.60
N VAL A 155 8.77 12.61 -15.57
CA VAL A 155 7.76 11.55 -15.41
C VAL A 155 7.92 10.48 -16.49
N GLY A 156 7.37 9.28 -16.28
CA GLY A 156 7.44 8.21 -17.28
C GLY A 156 8.86 7.67 -17.51
N VAL A 157 9.74 7.78 -16.52
CA VAL A 157 11.15 7.34 -16.57
C VAL A 157 11.26 5.83 -16.74
N LEU A 158 10.34 5.06 -16.14
CA LEU A 158 10.33 3.60 -16.22
C LEU A 158 9.17 3.11 -17.10
N PRO A 159 9.43 2.56 -18.32
CA PRO A 159 8.39 2.20 -19.27
C PRO A 159 7.38 1.14 -18.79
N THR A 160 7.79 0.27 -17.88
CA THR A 160 6.97 -0.85 -17.37
C THR A 160 6.24 -0.53 -16.08
N SER A 161 6.52 0.62 -15.44
CA SER A 161 5.84 1.03 -14.22
C SER A 161 4.42 1.53 -14.53
N HIS A 162 3.51 1.48 -13.54
CA HIS A 162 2.20 2.10 -13.73
C HIS A 162 2.31 3.61 -13.73
N GLY A 163 3.24 4.17 -12.95
CA GLY A 163 3.72 5.54 -13.09
C GLY A 163 5.06 5.71 -12.40
N SER A 164 5.83 6.69 -12.85
CA SER A 164 7.13 7.02 -12.29
C SER A 164 7.37 8.52 -12.28
N GLY A 165 8.08 9.00 -11.26
CA GLY A 165 8.46 10.40 -11.12
C GLY A 165 9.89 10.50 -10.61
N LEU A 166 10.77 11.14 -11.38
CA LEU A 166 12.13 11.47 -10.96
C LEU A 166 12.17 12.95 -10.61
N PHE A 167 12.46 13.23 -9.35
CA PHE A 167 12.60 14.59 -8.85
C PHE A 167 14.04 14.81 -8.39
N GLN A 168 14.64 15.91 -8.85
CA GLN A 168 15.98 16.30 -8.45
C GLN A 168 16.00 17.76 -7.99
N ARG A 169 16.68 17.99 -6.88
CA ARG A 169 16.94 19.31 -6.31
C ARG A 169 18.39 19.38 -5.84
N GLY A 170 19.22 20.08 -6.62
CA GLY A 170 20.68 20.04 -6.49
C GLY A 170 21.22 18.60 -6.53
N GLU A 171 21.97 18.21 -5.51
CA GLU A 171 22.50 16.85 -5.32
C GLU A 171 21.52 15.91 -4.57
N THR A 172 20.24 16.27 -4.44
CA THR A 172 19.22 15.36 -3.89
C THR A 172 18.33 14.86 -5.00
N GLN A 173 18.29 13.55 -5.21
CA GLN A 173 17.53 12.93 -6.29
C GLN A 173 16.75 11.73 -5.76
N VAL A 174 15.44 11.70 -6.06
CA VAL A 174 14.54 10.61 -5.66
C VAL A 174 13.75 10.15 -6.87
N LEU A 175 13.77 8.85 -7.12
CA LEU A 175 12.91 8.18 -8.08
C LEU A 175 11.75 7.55 -7.31
N ASN A 176 10.52 7.99 -7.58
CA ASN A 176 9.34 7.31 -7.07
C ASN A 176 8.70 6.45 -8.17
N VAL A 177 8.24 5.27 -7.77
CA VAL A 177 7.46 4.36 -8.63
C VAL A 177 6.10 4.11 -7.99
N THR A 178 5.04 4.33 -8.74
CA THR A 178 3.66 4.02 -8.35
C THR A 178 3.25 2.67 -8.93
N THR A 179 2.64 1.84 -8.11
CA THR A 179 1.99 0.59 -8.50
C THR A 179 0.55 0.60 -8.01
N LEU A 180 -0.35 0.21 -8.90
CA LEU A 180 -1.80 0.13 -8.69
C LEU A 180 -2.21 -1.33 -8.65
N ALA A 181 -3.02 -1.71 -7.66
CA ALA A 181 -3.52 -3.07 -7.51
C ALA A 181 -4.99 -3.10 -7.06
N MET A 182 -5.59 -4.28 -7.10
CA MET A 182 -6.95 -4.51 -6.62
C MET A 182 -7.08 -4.25 -5.12
N PRO A 183 -8.23 -3.76 -4.60
CA PRO A 183 -8.44 -3.46 -3.18
C PRO A 183 -8.10 -4.59 -2.20
N ARG A 184 -8.22 -5.86 -2.62
CA ARG A 184 -7.79 -7.02 -1.81
C ARG A 184 -6.30 -7.00 -1.45
N MET A 185 -5.48 -6.19 -2.12
CA MET A 185 -4.06 -6.00 -1.84
C MET A 185 -3.80 -4.90 -0.81
N ASN A 186 -4.85 -4.27 -0.25
CA ASN A 186 -4.73 -3.41 0.91
C ASN A 186 -3.99 -4.18 2.02
N GLN A 187 -3.01 -3.52 2.65
CA GLN A 187 -2.25 -4.13 3.72
C GLN A 187 -3.13 -4.31 4.94
N GLN A 188 -3.25 -5.53 5.44
CA GLN A 188 -3.89 -5.80 6.74
C GLN A 188 -2.96 -5.37 7.86
N LEU A 189 -3.54 -4.74 8.89
CA LEU A 189 -2.86 -4.23 10.07
C LEU A 189 -3.40 -4.98 11.29
N ASP A 190 -2.51 -5.63 12.02
CA ASP A 190 -2.80 -6.22 13.33
C ASP A 190 -2.03 -5.43 14.39
N THR A 191 -2.65 -4.35 14.88
CA THR A 191 -2.05 -3.41 15.83
C THR A 191 -3.10 -2.94 16.83
N LEU A 192 -2.70 -2.14 17.81
CA LEU A 192 -3.63 -1.49 18.76
C LEU A 192 -4.48 -0.38 18.12
N SER A 193 -4.19 0.04 16.88
CA SER A 193 -4.97 1.03 16.15
C SER A 193 -6.33 0.46 15.74
N PRO A 194 -7.42 1.25 15.73
CA PRO A 194 -8.69 0.82 15.14
C PRO A 194 -8.62 0.61 13.62
N GLU A 195 -7.60 1.17 12.95
CA GLU A 195 -7.37 0.93 11.53
C GLU A 195 -6.84 -0.49 11.30
N THR A 196 -7.64 -1.34 10.67
CA THR A 196 -7.31 -2.74 10.37
C THR A 196 -6.75 -2.94 8.96
N THR A 197 -6.87 -1.93 8.08
CA THR A 197 -6.36 -2.01 6.71
C THR A 197 -5.73 -0.71 6.25
N LYS A 198 -4.78 -0.79 5.31
CA LYS A 198 -4.08 0.35 4.73
C LYS A 198 -4.03 0.25 3.21
N ARG A 199 -4.74 1.15 2.54
CA ARG A 199 -4.83 1.23 1.07
C ARG A 199 -3.66 1.96 0.42
N TYR A 200 -3.15 3.00 1.08
CA TYR A 200 -2.03 3.80 0.59
C TYR A 200 -0.75 3.39 1.30
N LEU A 201 0.12 2.68 0.59
CA LEU A 201 1.43 2.23 1.08
C LEU A 201 2.51 3.13 0.49
N HIS A 202 3.34 3.69 1.35
CA HIS A 202 4.50 4.47 0.93
C HIS A 202 5.75 3.87 1.57
N HIS A 203 6.61 3.30 0.74
CA HIS A 203 7.90 2.80 1.14
C HIS A 203 8.98 3.78 0.70
N TYR A 204 9.88 4.09 1.61
CA TYR A 204 10.99 4.99 1.38
C TYR A 204 12.27 4.19 1.66
N ASN A 205 13.18 4.20 0.70
CA ASN A 205 14.43 3.46 0.74
C ASN A 205 15.60 4.43 0.52
N MET A 206 16.56 4.42 1.43
CA MET A 206 17.77 5.22 1.36
C MET A 206 19.00 4.32 1.37
N PRO A 207 19.40 3.83 0.20
CA PRO A 207 20.55 2.95 0.10
C PRO A 207 21.87 3.69 0.40
N PRO A 208 22.93 2.99 0.88
CA PRO A 208 24.20 3.62 1.27
C PRO A 208 24.87 4.44 0.14
N TRP A 209 24.75 3.99 -1.11
CA TRP A 209 25.34 4.69 -2.25
C TRP A 209 24.72 6.07 -2.51
N ALA A 210 23.53 6.35 -2.00
CA ALA A 210 22.92 7.69 -2.09
C ALA A 210 23.77 8.78 -1.41
N ASN A 211 24.58 8.39 -0.41
CA ASN A 211 25.56 9.26 0.23
C ASN A 211 26.99 9.04 -0.27
N GLY A 212 27.22 8.11 -1.21
CA GLY A 212 28.56 7.67 -1.62
C GLY A 212 29.22 6.70 -0.63
N GLU A 213 28.45 6.02 0.21
CA GLU A 213 28.95 5.12 1.26
C GLU A 213 28.64 3.65 0.94
N THR A 214 29.39 2.73 1.59
CA THR A 214 29.03 1.31 1.65
C THR A 214 28.27 1.01 2.94
N GLY A 215 27.32 0.07 2.92
CA GLY A 215 26.59 -0.29 4.13
C GLY A 215 25.60 -1.41 3.93
N ARG A 216 24.82 -1.69 4.97
CA ARG A 216 23.76 -2.71 4.95
C ARG A 216 22.64 -2.31 3.99
N VAL A 217 22.21 -3.26 3.16
CA VAL A 217 21.02 -3.18 2.30
C VAL A 217 20.05 -4.30 2.71
N GLY A 218 18.76 -3.98 2.88
CA GLY A 218 17.75 -4.95 3.32
C GLY A 218 16.69 -4.29 4.19
N SER A 219 16.58 -4.70 5.46
CA SER A 219 15.54 -4.20 6.37
C SER A 219 15.66 -2.68 6.59
N PRO A 220 14.55 -1.93 6.51
CA PRO A 220 14.56 -0.48 6.64
C PRO A 220 14.91 -0.03 8.06
N LYS A 221 15.67 1.06 8.16
CA LYS A 221 16.02 1.75 9.41
C LYS A 221 14.84 2.58 9.92
N ARG A 222 14.86 2.95 11.21
CA ARG A 222 13.85 3.86 11.81
C ARG A 222 13.68 5.16 11.03
N ARG A 223 14.78 5.75 10.54
CA ARG A 223 14.72 6.99 9.72
C ARG A 223 14.03 6.77 8.37
N GLU A 224 14.24 5.62 7.73
CA GLU A 224 13.57 5.29 6.47
C GLU A 224 12.06 5.15 6.67
N ILE A 225 11.65 4.47 7.74
CA ILE A 225 10.24 4.38 8.14
C ILE A 225 9.66 5.77 8.47
N GLY A 226 10.40 6.59 9.24
CA GLY A 226 9.97 7.94 9.60
C GLY A 226 9.80 8.87 8.40
N HIS A 227 10.75 8.86 7.47
CA HIS A 227 10.68 9.65 6.24
C HIS A 227 9.55 9.17 5.32
N GLY A 228 9.38 7.85 5.16
CA GLY A 228 8.26 7.29 4.40
C GLY A 228 6.91 7.63 5.01
N ALA A 229 6.79 7.63 6.34
CA ALA A 229 5.57 8.04 7.04
C ALA A 229 5.28 9.53 6.87
N LEU A 230 6.29 10.40 6.95
CA LEU A 230 6.14 11.84 6.70
C LEU A 230 5.67 12.11 5.27
N ALA A 231 6.33 11.50 4.27
CA ALA A 231 5.95 11.63 2.87
C ALA A 231 4.55 11.06 2.61
N ALA A 232 4.19 9.96 3.29
CA ALA A 232 2.86 9.39 3.21
C ALA A 232 1.80 10.36 3.73
N ARG A 233 2.00 10.94 4.92
CA ARG A 233 1.08 11.90 5.53
C ARG A 233 0.95 13.19 4.71
N ALA A 234 2.01 13.60 4.02
CA ALA A 234 1.98 14.76 3.14
C ALA A 234 1.12 14.55 1.88
N VAL A 235 1.16 13.35 1.29
CA VAL A 235 0.49 13.06 0.01
C VAL A 235 -0.92 12.50 0.20
N LEU A 236 -1.15 11.70 1.24
CA LEU A 236 -2.44 11.05 1.49
C LEU A 236 -3.66 12.00 1.46
N PRO A 237 -3.61 13.25 1.97
CA PRO A 237 -4.75 14.16 1.95
C PRO A 237 -5.27 14.53 0.56
N VAL A 238 -4.45 14.41 -0.49
CA VAL A 238 -4.87 14.67 -1.88
C VAL A 238 -5.23 13.40 -2.66
N VAL A 239 -5.04 12.23 -2.07
CA VAL A 239 -5.35 10.95 -2.72
C VAL A 239 -6.88 10.74 -2.70
N PRO A 240 -7.50 10.36 -3.83
CA PRO A 240 -8.95 10.13 -3.90
C PRO A 240 -9.40 9.01 -2.95
N SER A 241 -10.66 9.04 -2.53
CA SER A 241 -11.27 7.97 -1.71
C SER A 241 -11.26 6.61 -2.44
N GLN A 242 -11.47 5.51 -1.71
CA GLN A 242 -11.52 4.18 -2.35
C GLN A 242 -12.75 4.04 -3.25
N GLU A 243 -13.85 4.69 -2.89
CA GLU A 243 -15.09 4.73 -3.68
C GLU A 243 -14.89 5.41 -5.04
N SER A 244 -14.13 6.53 -5.07
CA SER A 244 -13.88 7.28 -6.31
C SER A 244 -12.77 6.68 -7.17
N PHE A 245 -11.83 5.95 -6.56
CA PHE A 245 -10.71 5.33 -7.26
C PHE A 245 -10.36 3.99 -6.61
N ALA A 246 -10.99 2.90 -7.03
CA ALA A 246 -10.97 1.61 -6.34
C ALA A 246 -9.66 0.80 -6.46
N TYR A 247 -8.52 1.43 -6.18
CA TYR A 247 -7.18 0.86 -6.25
C TYR A 247 -6.47 0.88 -4.89
N THR A 248 -5.72 -0.16 -4.58
CA THR A 248 -4.60 -0.09 -3.64
C THR A 248 -3.43 0.63 -4.31
N LEU A 249 -2.81 1.57 -3.60
CA LEU A 249 -1.69 2.37 -4.12
C LEU A 249 -0.43 2.04 -3.35
N ARG A 250 0.59 1.52 -4.04
CA ARG A 250 1.93 1.36 -3.48
C ARG A 250 2.88 2.32 -4.17
N LEU A 251 3.49 3.19 -3.37
CA LEU A 251 4.55 4.09 -3.81
C LEU A 251 5.86 3.63 -3.19
N VAL A 252 6.91 3.59 -4.00
CA VAL A 252 8.27 3.29 -3.56
C VAL A 252 9.17 4.43 -3.99
N SER A 253 9.64 5.20 -3.01
CA SER A 253 10.62 6.27 -3.19
C SER A 253 12.02 5.71 -2.95
N GLU A 254 12.79 5.59 -4.03
CA GLU A 254 14.20 5.21 -4.04
C GLU A 254 15.07 6.46 -4.07
N VAL A 255 15.85 6.69 -3.01
CA VAL A 255 16.80 7.80 -2.97
C VAL A 255 18.03 7.44 -3.80
N MET A 256 18.23 8.17 -4.89
CA MET A 256 19.36 7.98 -5.81
C MET A 256 20.59 8.78 -5.34
N SER A 257 20.37 9.97 -4.80
CA SER A 257 21.41 10.83 -4.23
C SER A 257 20.85 11.71 -3.11
N SER A 258 21.68 12.05 -2.12
CA SER A 258 21.27 12.75 -0.92
C SER A 258 22.25 13.85 -0.50
N ASN A 259 21.78 15.09 -0.53
CA ASN A 259 22.46 16.23 0.07
C ASN A 259 21.48 17.29 0.63
N GLY A 260 20.27 16.89 1.02
CA GLY A 260 19.32 17.79 1.66
C GLY A 260 17.88 17.33 1.48
N SER A 261 17.23 16.94 2.58
CA SER A 261 15.82 16.53 2.68
C SER A 261 15.28 15.69 1.51
N THR A 262 15.76 14.46 1.45
CA THR A 262 15.23 13.40 0.59
C THR A 262 13.78 13.05 0.89
N SER A 263 13.29 13.29 2.11
CA SER A 263 11.87 13.11 2.46
C SER A 263 10.96 14.08 1.72
N MET A 264 11.37 15.34 1.57
CA MET A 264 10.61 16.32 0.79
C MET A 264 10.73 16.10 -0.72
N ALA A 265 11.90 15.66 -1.20
CA ALA A 265 12.04 15.21 -2.58
C ALA A 265 11.15 14.00 -2.90
N SER A 266 10.97 13.08 -1.95
CA SER A 266 10.06 11.93 -2.04
C SER A 266 8.60 12.37 -2.14
N VAL A 267 8.17 13.42 -1.44
CA VAL A 267 6.83 14.00 -1.61
C VAL A 267 6.62 14.49 -3.04
N CYS A 268 7.56 15.28 -3.56
CA CYS A 268 7.48 15.81 -4.93
C CYS A 268 7.47 14.68 -5.98
N ALA A 269 8.40 13.73 -5.87
CA ALA A 269 8.49 12.57 -6.75
C ALA A 269 7.21 11.70 -6.69
N SER A 270 6.63 11.52 -5.51
CA SER A 270 5.38 10.78 -5.31
C SER A 270 4.20 11.48 -5.97
N SER A 271 4.09 12.80 -5.83
CA SER A 271 3.05 13.58 -6.50
C SER A 271 3.13 13.43 -8.02
N LEU A 272 4.33 13.58 -8.59
CA LEU A 272 4.58 13.37 -10.03
C LEU A 272 4.21 11.96 -10.48
N SER A 273 4.68 10.95 -9.74
CA SER A 273 4.47 9.53 -10.04
C SER A 273 3.00 9.10 -9.92
N LEU A 274 2.21 9.73 -9.04
CA LEU A 274 0.76 9.51 -8.95
C LEU A 274 0.03 10.08 -10.17
N MET A 275 0.37 11.30 -10.57
CA MET A 275 -0.19 11.96 -11.75
C MET A 275 0.15 11.18 -13.02
N ASP A 276 1.41 10.73 -13.14
CA ASP A 276 1.86 9.88 -14.25
C ASP A 276 1.13 8.53 -14.29
N ALA A 277 0.77 7.98 -13.14
CA ALA A 277 -0.02 6.75 -13.04
C ALA A 277 -1.51 6.90 -13.37
N GLY A 278 -1.98 8.12 -13.65
CA GLY A 278 -3.39 8.42 -13.88
C GLY A 278 -4.24 8.42 -12.60
N VAL A 279 -3.61 8.59 -11.44
CA VAL A 279 -4.35 8.73 -10.17
C VAL A 279 -4.91 10.15 -10.09
N PRO A 280 -6.24 10.32 -9.96
CA PRO A 280 -6.87 11.65 -9.95
C PRO A 280 -6.71 12.30 -8.57
N ILE A 281 -5.47 12.71 -8.24
CA ILE A 281 -5.19 13.47 -7.02
C ILE A 281 -5.85 14.84 -7.07
N ALA A 282 -6.34 15.34 -5.93
CA ALA A 282 -7.07 16.60 -5.85
C ALA A 282 -6.21 17.82 -6.25
N ALA A 283 -4.92 17.78 -5.95
CA ALA A 283 -3.93 18.79 -6.33
C ALA A 283 -2.51 18.23 -6.19
N PRO A 284 -1.53 18.73 -6.97
CA PRO A 284 -0.13 18.37 -6.79
C PRO A 284 0.42 18.88 -5.44
N VAL A 285 1.30 18.08 -4.82
CA VAL A 285 1.89 18.37 -3.51
C VAL A 285 3.40 18.47 -3.64
N ALA A 286 3.98 19.56 -3.13
CA ALA A 286 5.42 19.75 -3.06
C ALA A 286 5.88 19.90 -1.61
N GLY A 287 7.14 19.54 -1.36
CA GLY A 287 7.79 19.65 -0.07
C GLY A 287 9.06 20.49 -0.10
N ILE A 288 9.30 21.22 0.97
CA ILE A 288 10.52 22.00 1.19
C ILE A 288 11.08 21.75 2.59
N ALA A 289 12.40 21.73 2.71
CA ALA A 289 13.08 21.73 4.00
C ALA A 289 13.72 23.08 4.25
N MET A 290 13.51 23.57 5.45
CA MET A 290 13.89 24.88 5.92
C MET A 290 14.77 24.70 7.14
N GLY A 291 15.69 25.62 7.34
CA GLY A 291 16.50 25.69 8.55
C GLY A 291 16.43 27.07 9.16
N LEU A 292 16.87 27.16 10.41
CA LEU A 292 17.02 28.43 11.09
C LEU A 292 18.32 28.44 11.87
N VAL A 293 19.02 29.57 11.78
CA VAL A 293 20.23 29.88 12.54
C VAL A 293 19.91 31.02 13.49
N PHE A 294 20.24 30.84 14.76
CA PHE A 294 20.14 31.83 15.82
C PHE A 294 21.54 32.17 16.34
N ASP A 295 22.02 33.38 16.06
CA ASP A 295 23.31 33.86 16.57
C ASP A 295 23.25 35.34 16.92
N GLY A 296 23.87 35.73 18.04
CA GLY A 296 23.90 37.12 18.49
C GLY A 296 22.53 37.78 18.69
N GLY A 297 21.46 37.00 18.91
CA GLY A 297 20.08 37.52 19.02
C GLY A 297 19.31 37.63 17.70
N ASN A 298 19.95 37.32 16.56
CA ASN A 298 19.33 37.38 15.23
C ASN A 298 18.89 36.00 14.77
N TYR A 299 17.71 35.93 14.15
CA TYR A 299 17.15 34.72 13.55
C TYR A 299 17.22 34.83 12.02
N LEU A 300 17.86 33.85 11.37
CA LEU A 300 17.97 33.78 9.92
C LEU A 300 17.36 32.47 9.41
N THR A 301 16.39 32.58 8.52
CA THR A 301 15.72 31.43 7.91
C THR A 301 16.39 31.05 6.59
N LEU A 302 16.72 29.76 6.46
CA LEU A 302 17.36 29.17 5.29
C LEU A 302 16.36 28.34 4.49
N THR A 303 16.22 28.64 3.20
CA THR A 303 15.42 27.86 2.26
C THR A 303 16.22 26.70 1.68
N ASP A 304 15.61 25.52 1.57
CA ASP A 304 16.19 24.35 0.92
C ASP A 304 17.57 23.99 1.49
N ILE A 305 17.58 23.63 2.77
CA ILE A 305 18.81 23.35 3.50
C ILE A 305 19.57 22.14 2.97
N LEU A 306 20.89 22.26 3.01
CA LEU A 306 21.82 21.16 2.79
C LEU A 306 21.94 20.29 4.05
N GLY A 307 22.44 19.06 3.89
CA GLY A 307 22.71 18.19 5.04
C GLY A 307 23.70 18.80 6.06
N ALA A 308 24.63 19.64 5.60
CA ALA A 308 25.54 20.38 6.48
C ALA A 308 24.80 21.47 7.29
N GLU A 309 23.87 22.18 6.66
CA GLU A 309 23.11 23.26 7.28
C GLU A 309 22.10 22.73 8.31
N ASP A 310 21.56 21.54 8.10
CA ASP A 310 20.77 20.81 9.11
C ASP A 310 21.61 20.46 10.37
N ALA A 311 22.82 19.93 10.15
CA ALA A 311 23.74 19.61 11.24
C ALA A 311 24.17 20.85 12.03
N TYR A 312 24.37 21.98 11.34
CA TYR A 312 24.87 23.21 11.93
C TYR A 312 23.78 24.15 12.43
N GLY A 313 22.55 24.04 11.93
CA GLY A 313 21.41 24.87 12.28
C GLY A 313 20.83 24.57 13.67
N ASP A 314 20.03 25.51 14.14
CA ASP A 314 19.39 25.49 15.47
C ASP A 314 17.97 24.95 15.42
N MET A 315 17.32 25.04 14.26
CA MET A 315 16.06 24.36 13.98
C MET A 315 16.05 23.90 12.52
N ASP A 316 15.47 22.72 12.28
CA ASP A 316 15.08 22.26 10.96
C ASP A 316 13.58 22.00 10.94
N PHE A 317 12.91 22.39 9.86
CA PHE A 317 11.51 22.08 9.67
C PHE A 317 11.20 21.80 8.21
N LYS A 318 10.23 20.92 8.00
CA LYS A 318 9.85 20.39 6.70
C LYS A 318 8.39 20.68 6.50
N VAL A 319 8.07 21.40 5.43
CA VAL A 319 6.71 21.80 5.10
C VAL A 319 6.35 21.17 3.77
N ALA A 320 5.23 20.48 3.72
CA ALA A 320 4.67 19.91 2.52
C ALA A 320 3.22 20.36 2.34
N GLY A 321 2.80 20.55 1.10
CA GLY A 321 1.46 21.06 0.82
C GLY A 321 1.20 21.29 -0.65
N THR A 322 -0.04 21.65 -0.93
CA THR A 322 -0.51 22.16 -2.23
C THR A 322 -0.23 23.67 -2.31
N ALA A 323 -0.71 24.33 -3.36
CA ALA A 323 -0.58 25.78 -3.50
C ALA A 323 -1.33 26.55 -2.39
N ASP A 324 -2.38 25.93 -1.87
CA ASP A 324 -3.47 26.51 -1.09
C ASP A 324 -3.59 25.95 0.33
N ALA A 325 -2.90 24.83 0.64
CA ALA A 325 -2.97 24.19 1.95
C ALA A 325 -1.66 23.50 2.32
N VAL A 326 -1.33 23.49 3.61
CA VAL A 326 -0.27 22.67 4.20
C VAL A 326 -0.86 21.29 4.52
N THR A 327 -0.23 20.23 3.99
CA THR A 327 -0.65 18.84 4.21
C THR A 327 0.20 18.13 5.27
N ALA A 328 1.45 18.57 5.47
CA ALA A 328 2.31 18.06 6.54
C ALA A 328 3.31 19.12 7.01
N LEU A 329 3.55 19.12 8.32
CA LEU A 329 4.63 19.86 8.98
C LEU A 329 5.39 18.88 9.88
N GLN A 330 6.72 18.90 9.79
CA GLN A 330 7.62 18.35 10.79
C GLN A 330 8.56 19.48 11.24
N LEU A 331 8.76 19.65 12.55
CA LEU A 331 9.63 20.68 13.10
C LEU A 331 10.43 20.10 14.25
N ASP A 332 11.75 20.28 14.20
CA ASP A 332 12.70 19.87 15.23
C ASP A 332 13.57 21.09 15.60
N THR A 333 13.58 21.45 16.88
CA THR A 333 14.35 22.60 17.41
C THR A 333 15.36 22.15 18.46
N LYS A 334 16.54 22.77 18.46
CA LYS A 334 17.61 22.59 19.43
C LYS A 334 17.69 23.74 20.45
N ILE A 335 16.90 24.79 20.28
CA ILE A 335 16.85 25.97 21.15
C ILE A 335 15.54 26.03 21.95
N ASP A 336 15.59 26.68 23.11
CA ASP A 336 14.51 26.73 24.13
C ASP A 336 13.21 27.40 23.65
N GLY A 337 13.23 28.06 22.50
CA GLY A 337 12.04 28.63 21.89
C GLY A 337 12.35 29.55 20.72
N ILE A 338 11.33 29.81 19.91
CA ILE A 338 11.38 30.72 18.77
C ILE A 338 10.19 31.67 18.85
N PRO A 339 10.40 32.98 18.65
CA PRO A 339 9.30 33.95 18.58
C PRO A 339 8.28 33.58 17.50
N ALA A 340 6.99 33.83 17.77
CA ALA A 340 5.90 33.42 16.88
C ALA A 340 5.94 34.13 15.51
N ASP A 341 6.37 35.39 15.50
CA ASP A 341 6.61 36.20 14.30
C ASP A 341 7.73 35.61 13.43
N VAL A 342 8.83 35.15 14.05
CA VAL A 342 9.93 34.48 13.36
C VAL A 342 9.45 33.18 12.71
N LEU A 343 8.67 32.37 13.43
CA LEU A 343 8.11 31.13 12.88
C LEU A 343 7.15 31.40 11.72
N THR A 344 6.31 32.43 11.84
CA THR A 344 5.36 32.82 10.78
C THR A 344 6.11 33.25 9.51
N ALA A 345 7.11 34.12 9.64
CA ALA A 345 7.94 34.54 8.52
C ALA A 345 8.68 33.36 7.88
N ALA A 346 9.14 32.39 8.68
CA ALA A 346 9.80 31.20 8.19
C ALA A 346 8.85 30.28 7.39
N LEU A 347 7.59 30.15 7.83
CA LEU A 347 6.54 29.41 7.11
C LEU A 347 6.16 30.10 5.79
N ASP A 348 6.06 31.44 5.77
CA ASP A 348 5.80 32.20 4.55
C ASP A 348 6.94 32.05 3.53
N GLN A 349 8.20 32.09 3.98
CA GLN A 349 9.35 31.81 3.13
C GLN A 349 9.29 30.37 2.58
N ALA A 350 8.86 29.40 3.40
CA ALA A 350 8.65 28.02 2.97
C ALA A 350 7.54 27.89 1.91
N LYS A 351 6.45 28.65 2.06
CA LYS A 351 5.35 28.71 1.08
C LYS A 351 5.84 29.19 -0.27
N ASN A 352 6.60 30.28 -0.30
CA ASN A 352 7.15 30.81 -1.55
C ASN A 352 8.03 29.78 -2.27
N ALA A 353 8.90 29.10 -1.53
CA ALA A 353 9.73 28.02 -2.05
C ALA A 353 8.91 26.82 -2.55
N ARG A 354 7.85 26.43 -1.83
CA ARG A 354 6.92 25.37 -2.22
C ARG A 354 6.22 25.68 -3.54
N LEU A 355 5.77 26.92 -3.72
CA LEU A 355 5.12 27.37 -4.96
C LEU A 355 6.07 27.32 -6.17
N GLN A 356 7.33 27.75 -6.00
CA GLN A 356 8.34 27.66 -7.06
C GLN A 356 8.61 26.20 -7.46
N ILE A 357 8.64 25.27 -6.49
CA ILE A 357 8.80 23.84 -6.79
C ILE A 357 7.59 23.28 -7.53
N LEU A 358 6.37 23.67 -7.14
CA LEU A 358 5.14 23.26 -7.83
C LEU A 358 5.13 23.72 -9.29
N GLU A 359 5.64 24.92 -9.58
CA GLU A 359 5.76 25.43 -10.95
C GLU A 359 6.70 24.56 -11.80
N VAL A 360 7.86 24.18 -11.25
CA VAL A 360 8.78 23.26 -11.93
C VAL A 360 8.13 21.89 -12.15
N MET A 361 7.42 21.36 -11.16
CA MET A 361 6.70 20.09 -11.29
C MET A 361 5.60 20.16 -12.38
N ALA A 362 4.87 21.27 -12.45
CA ALA A 362 3.82 21.48 -13.45
C ALA A 362 4.38 21.52 -14.88
N SER A 363 5.64 21.93 -15.06
CA SER A 363 6.33 21.87 -16.36
C SER A 363 6.59 20.44 -16.86
N ALA A 364 6.68 19.46 -15.94
CA ALA A 364 6.83 18.04 -16.27
C ALA A 364 5.47 17.36 -16.48
N ILE A 365 4.49 17.64 -15.61
CA ILE A 365 3.12 17.17 -15.72
C ILE A 365 2.17 18.14 -15.00
N ALA A 366 1.26 18.78 -15.74
CA ALA A 366 0.37 19.80 -15.19
C ALA A 366 -0.85 19.20 -14.45
N GLU A 367 -1.35 18.06 -14.95
CA GLU A 367 -2.54 17.38 -14.44
C GLU A 367 -2.37 15.85 -14.54
N PRO A 368 -3.06 15.06 -13.69
CA PRO A 368 -3.03 13.60 -13.82
C PRO A 368 -3.38 13.13 -15.22
N ARG A 369 -2.76 12.04 -15.69
CA ARG A 369 -3.15 11.41 -16.95
C ARG A 369 -4.63 11.01 -16.89
N SER A 370 -5.35 11.16 -18.00
CA SER A 370 -6.78 10.86 -18.10
C SER A 370 -7.10 9.38 -17.94
N GLU A 371 -6.13 8.50 -18.22
CA GLU A 371 -6.26 7.06 -18.09
C GLU A 371 -5.06 6.51 -17.29
N VAL A 372 -5.31 5.41 -16.57
CA VAL A 372 -4.24 4.61 -15.95
C VAL A 372 -3.37 3.96 -17.02
N ALA A 373 -2.10 3.71 -16.69
CA ALA A 373 -1.16 3.08 -17.63
C ALA A 373 -1.68 1.74 -18.18
N ALA A 374 -1.31 1.41 -19.42
CA ALA A 374 -1.76 0.18 -20.08
C ALA A 374 -1.37 -1.11 -19.36
N ALA A 375 -0.27 -1.10 -18.59
CA ALA A 375 0.16 -2.22 -17.76
C ALA A 375 -0.63 -2.34 -16.44
N ALA A 376 -1.33 -1.28 -16.02
CA ALA A 376 -2.12 -1.29 -14.80
C ALA A 376 -3.44 -2.05 -15.00
N PRO A 377 -3.94 -2.76 -13.97
CA PRO A 377 -5.26 -3.34 -14.03
C PRO A 377 -6.31 -2.23 -14.18
N LYS A 378 -7.24 -2.37 -15.11
CA LYS A 378 -8.43 -1.51 -15.21
C LYS A 378 -9.50 -2.07 -14.29
N ILE A 379 -10.03 -1.23 -13.41
CA ILE A 379 -11.03 -1.60 -12.42
C ILE A 379 -12.38 -0.98 -12.80
N SER A 380 -13.42 -1.80 -12.77
CA SER A 380 -14.82 -1.37 -12.85
C SER A 380 -15.55 -1.82 -11.60
N THR A 381 -16.19 -0.87 -10.93
CA THR A 381 -17.05 -1.14 -9.78
C THR A 381 -18.50 -1.08 -10.23
N ILE A 382 -19.28 -2.12 -9.92
CA ILE A 382 -20.72 -2.16 -10.13
C ILE A 382 -21.41 -2.39 -8.79
N PHE A 383 -22.53 -1.70 -8.60
CA PHE A 383 -23.38 -1.83 -7.42
C PHE A 383 -24.53 -2.78 -7.74
N ILE A 384 -24.73 -3.77 -6.88
CA ILE A 384 -25.77 -4.78 -7.03
C ILE A 384 -26.67 -4.79 -5.78
N PRO A 385 -27.97 -5.11 -5.91
CA PRO A 385 -28.84 -5.31 -4.77
C PRO A 385 -28.31 -6.39 -3.81
N LEU A 386 -28.46 -6.18 -2.50
CA LEU A 386 -27.90 -7.08 -1.47
C LEU A 386 -28.45 -8.51 -1.57
N ASP A 387 -29.71 -8.67 -1.99
CA ASP A 387 -30.35 -9.97 -2.22
C ASP A 387 -29.72 -10.77 -3.37
N LYS A 388 -29.06 -10.09 -4.31
CA LYS A 388 -28.40 -10.69 -5.48
C LYS A 388 -26.93 -11.04 -5.26
N VAL A 389 -26.31 -10.56 -4.18
CA VAL A 389 -24.91 -10.87 -3.84
C VAL A 389 -24.68 -12.39 -3.71
N GLY A 390 -25.59 -13.09 -3.05
CA GLY A 390 -25.51 -14.54 -2.89
C GLY A 390 -25.60 -15.32 -4.19
N GLU A 391 -26.37 -14.84 -5.18
CA GLU A 391 -26.48 -15.44 -6.51
C GLU A 391 -25.20 -15.26 -7.34
N VAL A 392 -24.58 -14.08 -7.25
CA VAL A 392 -23.31 -13.75 -7.95
C VAL A 392 -22.14 -14.56 -7.40
N ILE A 393 -22.04 -14.71 -6.08
CA ILE A 393 -21.00 -15.54 -5.46
C ILE A 393 -21.27 -17.03 -5.76
N GLY A 394 -22.54 -17.44 -5.61
CA GLY A 394 -22.97 -18.82 -5.76
C GLY A 394 -22.50 -19.74 -4.61
N PRO A 395 -22.92 -21.01 -4.57
CA PRO A 395 -22.57 -21.94 -3.50
C PRO A 395 -21.05 -22.15 -3.43
N LYS A 396 -20.46 -21.85 -2.25
CA LYS A 396 -19.00 -21.89 -1.99
C LYS A 396 -18.16 -21.05 -2.97
N GLY A 397 -18.73 -19.98 -3.56
CA GLY A 397 -18.01 -19.15 -4.53
C GLY A 397 -17.86 -19.79 -5.92
N LYS A 398 -18.61 -20.85 -6.24
CA LYS A 398 -18.44 -21.57 -7.50
C LYS A 398 -18.71 -20.69 -8.73
N VAL A 399 -19.73 -19.83 -8.68
CA VAL A 399 -20.14 -19.01 -9.82
C VAL A 399 -19.09 -17.95 -10.10
N ILE A 400 -18.70 -17.18 -9.08
CA ILE A 400 -17.64 -16.17 -9.21
C ILE A 400 -16.31 -16.77 -9.66
N ASN A 401 -15.90 -17.93 -9.11
CA ASN A 401 -14.67 -18.61 -9.53
C ASN A 401 -14.73 -19.09 -10.98
N THR A 402 -15.91 -19.49 -11.47
CA THR A 402 -16.09 -19.89 -12.88
C THR A 402 -15.92 -18.68 -13.79
N ILE A 403 -16.58 -17.55 -13.48
CA ILE A 403 -16.46 -16.31 -14.25
C ILE A 403 -15.01 -15.81 -14.26
N GLN A 404 -14.32 -15.82 -13.12
CA GLN A 404 -12.90 -15.44 -13.05
C GLN A 404 -12.02 -16.36 -13.91
N THR A 405 -12.30 -17.66 -13.94
CA THR A 405 -11.52 -18.63 -14.74
C THR A 405 -11.76 -18.45 -16.25
N GLU A 406 -13.00 -18.21 -16.66
CA GLU A 406 -13.37 -18.05 -18.07
C GLU A 406 -12.88 -16.71 -18.64
N THR A 407 -13.05 -15.62 -17.88
CA THR A 407 -12.71 -14.27 -18.33
C THR A 407 -11.25 -13.90 -18.04
N GLY A 408 -10.62 -14.56 -17.06
CA GLY A 408 -9.31 -14.18 -16.54
C GLY A 408 -9.30 -12.84 -15.80
N ALA A 409 -10.46 -12.31 -15.42
CA ALA A 409 -10.60 -11.11 -14.60
C ALA A 409 -10.59 -11.47 -13.09
N ASP A 410 -10.07 -10.58 -12.27
CA ASP A 410 -10.11 -10.66 -10.82
C ASP A 410 -11.40 -10.00 -10.31
N ILE A 411 -12.26 -10.76 -9.64
CA ILE A 411 -13.58 -10.28 -9.20
C ILE A 411 -13.62 -10.35 -7.68
N ASN A 412 -13.75 -9.20 -7.04
CA ASN A 412 -13.99 -9.10 -5.61
C ASN A 412 -15.43 -8.67 -5.33
N VAL A 413 -16.09 -9.30 -4.37
CA VAL A 413 -17.44 -8.96 -3.94
C VAL A 413 -17.38 -8.60 -2.47
N ASP A 414 -17.86 -7.41 -2.15
CA ASP A 414 -17.94 -6.86 -0.80
C ASP A 414 -19.38 -6.39 -0.52
N ASP A 415 -19.72 -6.12 0.74
CA ASP A 415 -20.99 -5.52 1.12
C ASP A 415 -20.77 -4.31 2.05
N ASP A 416 -21.53 -3.24 1.83
CA ASP A 416 -21.51 -2.04 2.69
C ASP A 416 -22.68 -2.01 3.69
N GLY A 417 -23.41 -3.11 3.80
CA GLY A 417 -24.64 -3.25 4.58
C GLY A 417 -25.90 -2.70 3.90
N ALA A 418 -25.78 -1.92 2.81
CA ALA A 418 -26.90 -1.37 2.03
C ALA A 418 -26.98 -1.95 0.60
N GLN A 419 -25.84 -2.18 -0.05
CA GLN A 419 -25.67 -2.71 -1.41
C GLN A 419 -24.45 -3.63 -1.48
N GLY A 420 -24.46 -4.56 -2.44
CA GLY A 420 -23.28 -5.34 -2.79
C GLY A 420 -22.37 -4.56 -3.73
N ILE A 421 -21.08 -4.52 -3.43
CA ILE A 421 -20.06 -3.86 -4.24
C ILE A 421 -19.25 -4.93 -4.96
N VAL A 422 -19.41 -5.03 -6.29
CA VAL A 422 -18.59 -5.93 -7.10
C VAL A 422 -17.52 -5.13 -7.81
N THR A 423 -16.26 -5.44 -7.48
CA THR A 423 -15.07 -4.82 -8.08
C THR A 423 -14.43 -5.81 -9.05
N ILE A 424 -14.42 -5.47 -10.34
CA ILE A 424 -13.88 -6.31 -11.42
C ILE A 424 -12.59 -5.66 -11.91
N GLY A 425 -11.49 -6.41 -11.94
CA GLY A 425 -10.20 -5.93 -12.40
C GLY A 425 -9.57 -6.82 -13.46
N ALA A 426 -9.13 -6.23 -14.56
CA ALA A 426 -8.31 -6.93 -15.56
C ALA A 426 -7.34 -5.96 -16.24
N VAL A 427 -6.19 -6.45 -16.70
CA VAL A 427 -5.23 -5.63 -17.48
C VAL A 427 -5.84 -5.26 -18.85
N GLU A 428 -6.51 -6.22 -19.48
CA GLU A 428 -7.16 -6.03 -20.78
C GLU A 428 -8.63 -5.62 -20.60
N ALA A 429 -9.05 -4.54 -21.27
CA ALA A 429 -10.39 -3.99 -21.12
C ALA A 429 -11.52 -4.96 -21.53
N TRP A 430 -11.30 -5.79 -22.57
CA TRP A 430 -12.31 -6.73 -23.05
C TRP A 430 -12.65 -7.82 -22.01
N ARG A 431 -11.67 -8.29 -21.24
CA ARG A 431 -11.88 -9.29 -20.17
C ARG A 431 -12.75 -8.72 -19.05
N MET A 432 -12.53 -7.45 -18.71
CA MET A 432 -13.32 -6.76 -17.70
C MET A 432 -14.76 -6.56 -18.16
N GLU A 433 -14.99 -6.16 -19.41
CA GLU A 433 -16.35 -6.01 -19.95
C GLU A 433 -17.10 -7.34 -20.09
N GLU A 434 -16.40 -8.42 -20.43
CA GLU A 434 -16.98 -9.77 -20.48
C GLU A 434 -17.41 -10.26 -19.08
N ALA A 435 -16.53 -10.10 -18.08
CA ALA A 435 -16.85 -10.39 -16.68
C ALA A 435 -18.01 -9.53 -16.17
N ARG A 436 -18.03 -8.24 -16.53
CA ARG A 436 -19.11 -7.32 -16.18
C ARG A 436 -20.44 -7.76 -16.79
N ALA A 437 -20.45 -8.13 -18.08
CA ALA A 437 -21.63 -8.61 -18.76
C ALA A 437 -22.16 -9.91 -18.14
N ALA A 438 -21.27 -10.84 -17.78
CA ALA A 438 -21.63 -12.08 -17.11
C ALA A 438 -22.29 -11.83 -15.74
N ILE A 439 -21.75 -10.90 -14.94
CA ILE A 439 -22.34 -10.56 -13.63
C ILE A 439 -23.67 -9.84 -13.79
N LEU A 440 -23.78 -8.88 -14.73
CA LEU A 440 -25.03 -8.17 -14.98
C LEU A 440 -26.14 -9.12 -15.47
N ALA A 441 -25.81 -10.14 -16.26
CA ALA A 441 -26.77 -11.15 -16.69
C ALA A 441 -27.34 -11.99 -15.53
N ILE A 442 -26.59 -12.13 -14.43
CA ILE A 442 -27.07 -12.82 -13.21
C ILE A 442 -27.96 -11.87 -12.38
N VAL A 443 -27.56 -10.60 -12.26
CA VAL A 443 -28.23 -9.62 -11.41
C VAL A 443 -29.56 -9.13 -12.01
N ASP A 444 -29.55 -8.80 -13.30
CA ASP A 444 -30.74 -8.41 -14.08
C ASP A 444 -30.85 -9.30 -15.32
N PRO A 445 -31.39 -10.52 -15.19
CA PRO A 445 -31.62 -11.38 -16.33
C PRO A 445 -32.56 -10.65 -17.30
N PRO A 446 -32.22 -10.55 -18.60
CA PRO A 446 -32.95 -9.74 -19.56
C PRO A 446 -34.44 -10.08 -19.52
N LYS A 447 -35.27 -9.08 -19.21
CA LYS A 447 -36.72 -9.25 -19.13
C LYS A 447 -37.26 -9.62 -20.50
N ALA A 448 -37.99 -10.72 -20.57
CA ALA A 448 -38.67 -11.12 -21.80
C ALA A 448 -39.74 -10.06 -22.12
N GLU A 449 -39.68 -9.47 -23.30
CA GLU A 449 -40.66 -8.46 -23.73
C GLU A 449 -41.98 -9.14 -24.14
N LEU A 450 -43.11 -8.67 -23.59
CA LEU A 450 -44.44 -9.15 -23.96
C LEU A 450 -44.62 -9.09 -25.48
N GLY A 451 -44.97 -10.22 -26.10
CA GLY A 451 -45.23 -10.33 -27.53
C GLY A 451 -44.00 -10.61 -28.42
N LYS A 452 -42.78 -10.66 -27.88
CA LYS A 452 -41.58 -11.00 -28.67
C LYS A 452 -41.43 -12.52 -28.84
N ILE A 453 -40.98 -12.94 -30.03
CA ILE A 453 -40.72 -14.35 -30.37
C ILE A 453 -39.27 -14.65 -30.01
N TYR A 454 -39.05 -15.75 -29.31
CA TYR A 454 -37.74 -16.23 -28.90
C TYR A 454 -37.60 -17.72 -29.27
N ASN A 455 -36.39 -18.13 -29.60
CA ASN A 455 -36.06 -19.53 -29.86
C ASN A 455 -35.60 -20.14 -28.56
N GLY A 456 -36.42 -21.03 -27.99
CA GLY A 456 -36.18 -21.59 -26.69
C GLY A 456 -36.02 -23.10 -26.71
N ARG A 457 -35.23 -23.64 -25.78
CA ARG A 457 -34.95 -25.07 -25.67
C ARG A 457 -35.78 -25.71 -24.56
N VAL A 458 -36.40 -26.85 -24.82
CA VAL A 458 -37.17 -27.59 -23.81
C VAL A 458 -36.23 -28.17 -22.74
N VAL A 459 -36.29 -27.64 -21.51
CA VAL A 459 -35.43 -28.08 -20.39
C VAL A 459 -36.13 -29.13 -19.53
N ASN A 460 -37.45 -29.04 -19.37
CA ASN A 460 -38.21 -29.99 -18.56
C ASN A 460 -39.64 -30.16 -19.09
N ILE A 461 -40.15 -31.39 -19.05
CA ILE A 461 -41.50 -31.73 -19.50
C ILE A 461 -42.30 -32.22 -18.29
N THR A 462 -43.50 -31.67 -18.11
CA THR A 462 -44.43 -32.06 -17.06
C THR A 462 -45.81 -32.38 -17.64
N LYS A 463 -46.65 -33.05 -16.85
CA LYS A 463 -48.01 -33.45 -17.28
C LYS A 463 -48.92 -32.27 -17.66
N PHE A 464 -48.60 -31.05 -17.23
CA PHE A 464 -49.39 -29.84 -17.49
C PHE A 464 -48.71 -28.84 -18.44
N GLY A 465 -47.47 -29.10 -18.88
CA GLY A 465 -46.77 -28.22 -19.81
C GLY A 465 -45.27 -28.54 -19.97
N ALA A 466 -44.63 -27.85 -20.91
CA ALA A 466 -43.18 -27.89 -21.10
C ALA A 466 -42.53 -26.59 -20.61
N PHE A 467 -41.44 -26.69 -19.86
CA PHE A 467 -40.57 -25.58 -19.52
C PHE A 467 -39.54 -25.38 -20.63
N VAL A 468 -39.61 -24.21 -21.24
CA VAL A 468 -38.73 -23.81 -22.34
C VAL A 468 -37.82 -22.70 -21.82
N ASN A 469 -36.51 -22.91 -21.89
CA ASN A 469 -35.53 -21.88 -21.58
C ASN A 469 -35.46 -20.91 -22.75
N ILE A 470 -35.80 -19.65 -22.49
CA ILE A 470 -35.94 -18.61 -23.52
C ILE A 470 -34.70 -17.71 -23.55
N LEU A 471 -34.21 -17.40 -22.35
CA LEU A 471 -33.07 -16.54 -22.09
C LEU A 471 -32.26 -17.16 -20.94
N PRO A 472 -30.95 -16.89 -20.83
CA PRO A 472 -30.13 -17.36 -19.73
C PRO A 472 -30.76 -17.00 -18.37
N GLY A 473 -31.08 -18.00 -17.56
CA GLY A 473 -31.71 -17.80 -16.23
C GLY A 473 -33.24 -17.62 -16.23
N ARG A 474 -33.92 -17.69 -17.38
CA ARG A 474 -35.39 -17.54 -17.46
C ARG A 474 -36.08 -18.64 -18.25
N ASP A 475 -36.87 -19.42 -17.52
CA ASP A 475 -37.75 -20.44 -18.09
C ASP A 475 -39.17 -19.91 -18.23
N GLY A 476 -39.80 -20.19 -19.36
CA GLY A 476 -41.22 -19.96 -19.56
C GLY A 476 -41.98 -21.28 -19.69
N LEU A 477 -43.25 -21.28 -19.28
CA LEU A 477 -44.10 -22.46 -19.33
C LEU A 477 -45.01 -22.40 -20.55
N VAL A 478 -44.94 -23.43 -21.40
CA VAL A 478 -45.91 -23.69 -22.45
C VAL A 478 -46.94 -24.68 -21.90
N HIS A 479 -48.17 -24.21 -21.68
CA HIS A 479 -49.25 -25.07 -21.17
C HIS A 479 -49.70 -26.09 -22.23
N ILE A 480 -50.06 -27.31 -21.81
CA ILE A 480 -50.51 -28.40 -22.72
C ILE A 480 -51.61 -27.98 -23.69
N SER A 481 -52.52 -27.11 -23.22
CA SER A 481 -53.66 -26.64 -24.01
C SER A 481 -53.28 -25.72 -25.17
N LYS A 482 -52.05 -25.18 -25.17
CA LYS A 482 -51.55 -24.22 -26.17
C LYS A 482 -50.62 -24.86 -27.20
N LEU A 483 -50.09 -26.06 -26.92
CA LEU A 483 -49.28 -26.87 -27.85
C LEU A 483 -50.09 -27.48 -29.00
N GLY A 484 -51.39 -27.67 -28.80
CA GLY A 484 -52.21 -28.49 -29.68
C GLY A 484 -52.67 -27.87 -30.99
N GLY A 485 -52.47 -26.57 -31.24
CA GLY A 485 -52.95 -25.92 -32.47
C GLY A 485 -54.42 -26.24 -32.81
N GLY A 486 -55.27 -26.49 -31.81
CA GLY A 486 -56.68 -26.91 -31.98
C GLY A 486 -56.96 -28.43 -31.90
N LYS A 487 -55.97 -29.30 -31.67
CA LYS A 487 -56.14 -30.75 -31.41
C LYS A 487 -55.91 -31.08 -29.93
N ARG A 488 -56.73 -31.98 -29.37
CA ARG A 488 -56.65 -32.42 -27.97
C ARG A 488 -55.52 -33.44 -27.82
N ILE A 489 -54.40 -33.02 -27.23
CA ILE A 489 -53.25 -33.87 -26.94
C ILE A 489 -53.43 -34.53 -25.57
N ALA A 490 -53.07 -35.81 -25.43
CA ALA A 490 -53.18 -36.55 -24.17
C ALA A 490 -51.95 -36.34 -23.26
N SER A 491 -50.74 -36.23 -23.84
CA SER A 491 -49.49 -36.00 -23.12
C SER A 491 -48.54 -35.06 -23.90
N VAL A 492 -47.80 -34.19 -23.20
CA VAL A 492 -46.80 -33.27 -23.83
C VAL A 492 -45.70 -34.03 -24.57
N GLU A 493 -45.41 -35.23 -24.11
CA GLU A 493 -44.42 -36.18 -24.67
C GLU A 493 -44.74 -36.61 -26.10
N ASP A 494 -46.00 -36.46 -26.54
CA ASP A 494 -46.43 -36.79 -27.90
C ASP A 494 -45.95 -35.77 -28.95
N VAL A 495 -45.52 -34.57 -28.50
CA VAL A 495 -45.25 -33.43 -29.39
C VAL A 495 -43.88 -32.80 -29.14
N LEU A 496 -43.30 -32.93 -27.95
CA LEU A 496 -42.01 -32.35 -27.60
C LEU A 496 -41.10 -33.37 -26.93
N SER A 497 -39.84 -33.40 -27.34
CA SER A 497 -38.77 -34.13 -26.66
C SER A 497 -37.95 -33.20 -25.77
N LEU A 498 -37.33 -33.77 -24.73
CA LEU A 498 -36.36 -33.05 -23.90
C LEU A 498 -35.18 -32.60 -24.78
N GLY A 499 -34.93 -31.30 -24.84
CA GLY A 499 -33.85 -30.70 -25.63
C GLY A 499 -34.26 -30.11 -26.99
N ASP A 500 -35.53 -30.22 -27.40
CA ASP A 500 -36.02 -29.67 -28.67
C ASP A 500 -36.02 -28.13 -28.66
N GLU A 501 -35.72 -27.53 -29.80
CA GLU A 501 -35.81 -26.08 -30.03
C GLU A 501 -37.19 -25.72 -30.60
N ILE A 502 -37.89 -24.81 -29.93
CA ILE A 502 -39.21 -24.33 -30.35
C ILE A 502 -39.28 -22.80 -30.31
N GLU A 503 -39.88 -22.21 -31.35
CA GLU A 503 -40.17 -20.77 -31.39
C GLU A 503 -41.39 -20.46 -30.52
N VAL A 504 -41.19 -19.62 -29.51
CA VAL A 504 -42.18 -19.31 -28.48
C VAL A 504 -42.33 -17.79 -28.32
N ARG A 505 -43.58 -17.32 -28.29
CA ARG A 505 -43.96 -15.93 -28.04
C ARG A 505 -44.42 -15.76 -26.60
N VAL A 506 -43.95 -14.70 -25.94
CA VAL A 506 -44.37 -14.34 -24.59
C VAL A 506 -45.80 -13.78 -24.61
N ASP A 507 -46.74 -14.46 -23.95
CA ASP A 507 -48.17 -14.11 -23.92
C ASP A 507 -48.51 -13.25 -22.69
N GLU A 508 -48.13 -13.71 -21.50
CA GLU A 508 -48.39 -13.03 -20.23
C GLU A 508 -47.21 -13.20 -19.28
N ILE A 509 -46.97 -12.16 -18.47
CA ILE A 509 -46.00 -12.17 -17.37
C ILE A 509 -46.80 -11.89 -16.09
N ASP A 510 -46.86 -12.89 -15.21
CA ASP A 510 -47.55 -12.79 -13.92
C ASP A 510 -46.73 -11.95 -12.91
N ASP A 511 -47.38 -11.39 -11.88
CA ASP A 511 -46.78 -10.51 -10.85
C ASP A 511 -45.64 -11.18 -10.06
N LYS A 512 -45.56 -12.52 -10.12
CA LYS A 512 -44.49 -13.33 -9.53
C LYS A 512 -43.36 -13.69 -10.50
N GLY A 513 -43.35 -13.09 -11.69
CA GLY A 513 -42.34 -13.35 -12.71
C GLY A 513 -42.44 -14.74 -13.35
N LYS A 514 -43.64 -15.31 -13.49
CA LYS A 514 -43.83 -16.52 -14.31
C LYS A 514 -44.21 -16.09 -15.72
N VAL A 515 -43.49 -16.62 -16.72
CA VAL A 515 -43.66 -16.25 -18.14
C VAL A 515 -44.47 -17.34 -18.83
N SER A 516 -45.67 -17.00 -19.30
CA SER A 516 -46.52 -17.88 -20.10
C SER A 516 -46.18 -17.74 -21.57
N LEU A 517 -45.95 -18.87 -22.23
CA LEU A 517 -45.50 -18.92 -23.61
C LEU A 517 -46.51 -19.55 -24.56
N LEU A 518 -46.58 -19.01 -25.78
CA LEU A 518 -47.33 -19.56 -26.89
C LEU A 518 -46.37 -20.03 -27.99
N PRO A 519 -46.50 -21.27 -28.48
CA PRO A 519 -45.72 -21.71 -29.64
C PRO A 519 -46.19 -20.96 -30.90
N VAL A 520 -45.25 -20.43 -31.67
CA VAL A 520 -45.52 -19.78 -32.97
C VAL A 520 -44.92 -20.67 -34.05
N GLY A 521 -45.73 -21.57 -34.60
CA GLY A 521 -45.29 -22.45 -35.67
C GLY A 521 -46.23 -23.62 -35.88
N THR A 522 -46.81 -23.71 -37.08
CA THR A 522 -47.50 -24.90 -37.59
C THR A 522 -46.50 -26.05 -37.72
N LEU A 523 -46.73 -27.14 -36.99
CA LEU A 523 -46.07 -28.43 -37.20
C LEU A 523 -46.33 -28.91 -38.64
N THR A 524 -45.36 -28.73 -39.54
CA THR A 524 -45.38 -29.38 -40.86
C THR A 524 -44.89 -30.81 -40.72
N SER A 525 -45.83 -31.76 -40.73
CA SER A 525 -45.57 -33.19 -40.80
C SER A 525 -44.98 -33.56 -42.16
N SER A 526 -43.78 -34.12 -42.16
CA SER A 526 -43.16 -34.79 -43.30
C SER A 526 -43.90 -36.11 -43.61
N GLY A 527 -44.60 -36.15 -44.74
CA GLY A 527 -45.18 -37.35 -45.33
C GLY A 527 -44.42 -37.73 -46.61
N ALA A 528 -44.04 -39.00 -46.67
CA ALA A 528 -43.34 -39.64 -47.78
C ALA A 528 -44.20 -39.75 -49.05
N ASP A 529 -43.55 -39.66 -50.21
CA ASP A 529 -43.92 -40.40 -51.41
C ASP A 529 -42.67 -40.62 -52.30
N ALA A 530 -42.53 -41.83 -52.81
CA ALA A 530 -41.59 -42.26 -53.85
C ALA A 530 -42.41 -42.63 -55.11
N PRO A 531 -41.87 -43.12 -56.24
CA PRO A 531 -40.54 -43.03 -56.86
C PRO A 531 -40.62 -42.51 -58.32
N THR A 532 -39.49 -42.23 -59.00
CA THR A 532 -39.40 -42.33 -60.47
C THR A 532 -37.99 -42.66 -60.95
N ASP A 533 -37.91 -43.67 -61.81
CA ASP A 533 -36.75 -44.17 -62.55
C ASP A 533 -36.27 -43.23 -63.68
N GLY A 534 -34.97 -43.35 -63.99
CA GLY A 534 -34.42 -43.31 -65.35
C GLY A 534 -34.08 -41.93 -65.95
N ASP A 535 -32.80 -41.58 -66.03
CA ASP A 535 -31.97 -41.89 -67.21
C ASP A 535 -30.53 -41.35 -67.04
N ALA A 536 -29.55 -42.17 -67.42
CA ALA A 536 -28.16 -41.76 -67.64
C ALA A 536 -28.01 -41.34 -69.13
N PRO A 537 -26.92 -40.68 -69.61
CA PRO A 537 -25.62 -41.36 -69.65
C PRO A 537 -24.34 -40.48 -69.64
N SER A 538 -23.22 -41.22 -69.49
CA SER A 538 -21.96 -41.12 -70.26
C SER A 538 -20.80 -40.19 -69.84
N GLY A 539 -19.61 -40.82 -69.75
CA GLY A 539 -18.27 -40.22 -69.88
C GLY A 539 -17.31 -40.56 -68.73
N ASP A 540 -16.93 -41.81 -68.49
CA ASP A 540 -15.81 -42.60 -69.09
C ASP A 540 -14.41 -42.44 -68.42
N ALA A 541 -13.85 -43.62 -68.09
CA ALA A 541 -12.46 -44.08 -67.87
C ALA A 541 -11.44 -43.18 -67.16
N GLY A 542 -10.68 -43.64 -66.15
CA GLY A 542 -10.02 -44.94 -65.92
C GLY A 542 -8.51 -44.65 -65.78
N GLY A 543 -7.66 -45.21 -64.92
CA GLY A 543 -7.63 -46.32 -63.97
C GLY A 543 -6.14 -46.70 -63.80
N ARG A 544 -5.70 -47.19 -62.62
CA ARG A 544 -4.58 -48.16 -62.39
C ARG A 544 -4.29 -48.29 -60.87
N ARG A 545 -4.56 -49.48 -60.28
CA ARG A 545 -3.62 -50.55 -59.84
C ARG A 545 -2.95 -50.25 -58.48
N SER A 546 -3.45 -50.81 -57.37
CA SER A 546 -3.17 -52.13 -56.77
C SER A 546 -1.88 -52.18 -55.95
N ASP A 547 -1.97 -52.37 -54.63
CA ASP A 547 -1.43 -53.56 -53.91
C ASP A 547 -1.45 -53.41 -52.37
N GLY A 548 -1.86 -54.49 -51.68
CA GLY A 548 -1.32 -54.87 -50.37
C GLY A 548 -2.15 -54.57 -49.09
N PRO A 549 -2.67 -55.61 -48.38
CA PRO A 549 -3.49 -55.46 -47.18
C PRO A 549 -2.87 -55.97 -45.87
N SER A 550 -3.58 -55.69 -44.76
CA SER A 550 -3.64 -56.42 -43.47
C SER A 550 -2.53 -56.15 -42.44
N ARG A 551 -2.72 -56.27 -41.11
CA ARG A 551 -3.85 -56.35 -40.16
C ARG A 551 -3.22 -56.26 -38.75
N SER A 552 -4.06 -55.89 -37.77
CA SER A 552 -4.00 -56.21 -36.33
C SER A 552 -2.84 -55.73 -35.46
N SER A 553 -3.17 -54.95 -34.43
CA SER A 553 -2.42 -54.88 -33.18
C SER A 553 -3.39 -55.11 -32.03
N ASP A 554 -3.16 -56.19 -31.28
CA ASP A 554 -3.70 -56.34 -29.94
C ASP A 554 -2.81 -57.30 -29.15
N ARG A 555 -2.61 -56.95 -27.87
CA ARG A 555 -2.22 -57.77 -26.71
C ARG A 555 -0.77 -57.78 -26.17
N ASP A 556 -0.76 -57.38 -24.90
CA ASP A 556 -0.27 -58.10 -23.70
C ASP A 556 1.19 -57.96 -23.24
N ARG A 557 1.27 -57.38 -22.02
CA ARG A 557 1.84 -57.90 -20.75
C ARG A 557 3.36 -58.04 -20.52
N ASP A 558 3.63 -57.75 -19.25
CA ASP A 558 4.53 -58.41 -18.30
C ASP A 558 5.97 -57.87 -18.09
N ARG A 559 6.16 -57.41 -16.84
CA ARG A 559 7.13 -57.86 -15.81
C ARG A 559 8.60 -57.44 -15.81
N ASP A 560 8.97 -57.11 -14.57
CA ASP A 560 10.15 -57.53 -13.79
C ASP A 560 11.49 -56.73 -13.87
N ARG A 561 11.81 -56.16 -12.69
CA ARG A 561 13.01 -56.40 -11.84
C ARG A 561 14.35 -55.66 -12.06
N ASP A 562 14.75 -55.06 -10.94
CA ASP A 562 16.05 -55.12 -10.23
C ASP A 562 17.35 -54.69 -10.93
N ALA A 563 18.05 -53.71 -10.35
CA ALA A 563 19.29 -53.97 -9.59
C ALA A 563 20.04 -52.70 -9.11
N ASP A 564 20.39 -52.73 -7.83
CA ASP A 564 21.45 -52.07 -7.05
C ASP A 564 22.62 -51.33 -7.75
N ARG A 565 23.06 -50.21 -7.14
CA ARG A 565 24.36 -50.10 -6.40
C ARG A 565 24.68 -48.70 -5.85
N ASP A 566 24.62 -48.60 -4.52
CA ASP A 566 25.69 -48.23 -3.56
C ASP A 566 26.38 -46.82 -3.50
N ARG A 567 26.64 -46.43 -2.24
CA ARG A 567 27.52 -45.39 -1.63
C ARG A 567 26.93 -43.98 -1.45
N GLY A 568 26.84 -43.39 -0.25
CA GLY A 568 27.26 -43.79 1.10
C GLY A 568 27.52 -42.55 1.98
N ARG A 569 27.12 -42.63 3.27
CA ARG A 569 27.51 -41.82 4.44
C ARG A 569 27.03 -40.35 4.46
N GLY A 570 26.42 -39.81 5.52
CA GLY A 570 26.08 -40.31 6.85
C GLY A 570 25.89 -39.12 7.79
N ARG A 571 24.92 -39.20 8.72
CA ARG A 571 24.97 -38.56 10.04
C ARG A 571 23.84 -39.07 10.93
N SER A 572 24.25 -40.01 11.81
CA SER A 572 23.92 -40.14 13.24
C SER A 572 22.49 -39.90 13.73
N ALA A 573 21.90 -41.02 14.16
CA ALA A 573 20.71 -41.17 14.98
C ALA A 573 20.99 -41.03 16.49
N ALA A 574 19.95 -40.75 17.27
CA ALA A 574 19.60 -41.41 18.55
C ALA A 574 18.12 -41.05 18.91
N PRO A 575 17.42 -41.77 19.81
CA PRO A 575 16.45 -42.77 19.39
C PRO A 575 15.02 -42.53 19.93
N ALA A 576 14.09 -43.29 19.38
CA ALA A 576 12.73 -43.48 19.88
C ALA A 576 12.72 -44.38 21.12
N ASP A 577 11.79 -44.11 22.05
CA ASP A 577 11.27 -45.11 22.98
C ASP A 577 9.75 -45.02 23.05
N THR A 578 9.14 -46.18 23.28
CA THR A 578 7.76 -46.55 22.96
C THR A 578 6.72 -46.22 24.03
N SER A 579 5.52 -45.84 23.55
CA SER A 579 4.16 -46.10 24.07
C SER A 579 3.85 -45.93 25.55
N THR A 580 2.88 -45.05 25.87
CA THR A 580 1.57 -45.45 26.45
C THR A 580 0.58 -44.28 26.43
N ASP A 581 -0.67 -44.63 26.21
CA ASP A 581 -1.90 -43.84 26.21
C ASP A 581 -2.20 -43.27 27.62
N THR A 582 -2.38 -41.94 27.78
CA THR A 582 -3.14 -41.35 28.90
C THR A 582 -3.63 -39.93 28.56
N ASP A 583 -4.96 -39.79 28.57
CA ASP A 583 -5.79 -38.61 28.82
C ASP A 583 -5.14 -37.23 28.74
N THR A 584 -5.36 -36.54 27.60
CA THR A 584 -5.23 -35.09 27.49
C THR A 584 -6.24 -34.38 28.40
N VAL A 585 -5.77 -33.88 29.55
CA VAL A 585 -6.47 -32.85 30.32
C VAL A 585 -6.17 -31.50 29.65
N SER A 586 -7.17 -30.91 29.02
CA SER A 586 -7.10 -29.52 28.55
C SER A 586 -7.18 -28.59 29.76
N VAL A 587 -6.02 -28.10 30.21
CA VAL A 587 -5.95 -26.99 31.17
C VAL A 587 -5.91 -25.70 30.36
N SER A 588 -6.91 -24.83 30.53
CA SER A 588 -6.85 -23.51 29.91
C SER A 588 -5.73 -22.72 30.59
N PHE A 589 -4.91 -22.05 29.79
CA PHE A 589 -3.81 -21.22 30.28
C PHE A 589 -4.31 -20.12 31.24
N GLU A 590 -5.53 -19.63 31.00
CA GLU A 590 -6.22 -18.60 31.78
C GLU A 590 -6.52 -19.06 33.23
N GLU A 591 -6.99 -20.29 33.44
CA GLU A 591 -7.30 -20.79 34.79
C GLU A 591 -6.05 -21.00 35.66
N SER A 592 -4.92 -21.39 35.04
CA SER A 592 -3.66 -21.54 35.77
C SER A 592 -3.03 -20.19 36.13
N PHE A 593 -3.24 -19.17 35.30
CA PHE A 593 -2.69 -17.83 35.48
C PHE A 593 -3.47 -17.03 36.53
N ASP A 594 -4.80 -17.13 36.52
CA ASP A 594 -5.66 -16.49 37.53
C ASP A 594 -5.49 -17.10 38.93
N GLY A 595 -5.23 -18.42 39.01
CA GLY A 595 -4.90 -19.08 40.27
C GLY A 595 -3.59 -18.59 40.88
N GLN A 596 -2.55 -18.43 40.05
CA GLN A 596 -1.24 -17.92 40.51
C GLN A 596 -1.28 -16.43 40.88
N LEU A 597 -2.05 -15.61 40.15
CA LEU A 597 -2.21 -14.19 40.47
C LEU A 597 -2.96 -13.93 41.78
N ARG A 598 -3.95 -14.76 42.12
CA ARG A 598 -4.69 -14.66 43.40
C ARG A 598 -3.81 -14.99 44.60
N ASP A 599 -2.89 -15.94 44.46
CA ASP A 599 -1.99 -16.37 45.53
C ASP A 599 -0.84 -15.37 45.76
N GLU A 600 -0.39 -14.63 44.74
CA GLU A 600 0.72 -13.67 44.86
C GLU A 600 0.31 -12.22 45.21
N VAL A 601 -0.86 -11.74 44.77
CA VAL A 601 -1.18 -10.29 44.83
C VAL A 601 -2.46 -9.95 45.59
N GLY A 602 -3.25 -10.96 45.99
CA GLY A 602 -4.52 -10.75 46.68
C GLY A 602 -5.61 -10.10 45.82
N ASP A 603 -6.85 -10.19 46.29
CA ASP A 603 -8.06 -9.81 45.56
C ASP A 603 -8.14 -8.28 45.29
N LEU A 604 -8.06 -7.88 44.02
CA LEU A 604 -8.11 -6.49 43.56
C LEU A 604 -9.30 -6.24 42.62
N GLY A 605 -10.54 -6.33 43.12
CA GLY A 605 -11.68 -5.68 42.48
C GLY A 605 -13.02 -6.41 42.57
N PRO A 606 -14.15 -5.71 42.38
CA PRO A 606 -15.46 -6.19 42.79
C PRO A 606 -16.04 -7.25 41.85
N ASP A 607 -16.63 -8.26 42.48
CA ASP A 607 -17.27 -9.44 41.94
C ASP A 607 -18.42 -9.09 40.96
N THR A 608 -18.20 -9.26 39.65
CA THR A 608 -19.26 -9.13 38.65
C THR A 608 -20.06 -10.44 38.58
N GLY A 609 -20.97 -10.61 39.53
CA GLY A 609 -22.01 -11.62 39.48
C GLY A 609 -22.98 -11.36 38.32
N GLY A 610 -22.98 -12.25 37.33
CA GLY A 610 -23.86 -12.19 36.16
C GLY A 610 -24.24 -13.59 35.65
N THR A 611 -25.23 -14.19 36.32
CA THR A 611 -26.21 -15.18 35.81
C THR A 611 -25.87 -15.95 34.52
N ARG A 612 -25.61 -17.26 34.66
CA ARG A 612 -25.94 -18.24 33.62
C ARG A 612 -26.80 -19.35 34.20
N GLU A 613 -27.95 -19.51 33.55
CA GLU A 613 -29.04 -20.42 33.88
C GLU A 613 -28.64 -21.89 33.81
N GLN A 614 -29.28 -22.67 34.69
CA GLN A 614 -29.32 -24.12 34.71
C GLN A 614 -29.88 -24.70 33.40
N SER A 615 -29.20 -25.70 32.85
CA SER A 615 -29.88 -26.81 32.19
C SER A 615 -29.27 -28.12 32.64
N ASP A 616 -30.04 -28.85 33.44
CA ASP A 616 -29.83 -30.23 33.88
C ASP A 616 -29.63 -31.19 32.70
N GLY A 617 -28.78 -32.20 32.90
CA GLY A 617 -28.44 -33.14 31.82
C GLY A 617 -27.67 -34.41 32.17
N ASN A 618 -28.00 -35.04 33.31
CA ASN A 618 -27.92 -36.51 33.52
C ASN A 618 -26.57 -37.13 33.95
N ASP A 619 -26.45 -37.33 35.26
CA ASP A 619 -25.50 -38.20 35.96
C ASP A 619 -25.95 -39.68 35.90
N ARG A 620 -25.01 -40.60 35.58
CA ARG A 620 -25.10 -42.01 35.96
C ARG A 620 -23.74 -42.59 36.37
N SER A 621 -23.46 -42.45 37.66
CA SER A 621 -23.14 -43.54 38.61
C SER A 621 -21.95 -44.47 38.31
N ARG A 622 -21.01 -44.49 39.27
CA ARG A 622 -20.31 -45.61 39.95
C ARG A 622 -18.89 -45.12 40.25
N GLY A 623 -18.41 -44.97 41.48
CA GLY A 623 -18.74 -45.67 42.71
C GLY A 623 -17.48 -46.39 43.22
N ARG A 624 -16.90 -45.83 44.30
CA ARG A 624 -16.01 -46.43 45.32
C ARG A 624 -14.47 -46.28 45.23
N ARG A 625 -14.01 -45.38 46.13
CA ARG A 625 -13.16 -45.61 47.34
C ARG A 625 -11.65 -45.93 47.20
N ARG A 626 -10.90 -44.92 47.68
CA ARG A 626 -9.92 -44.88 48.81
C ARG A 626 -8.48 -45.39 48.65
N HIS A 627 -7.59 -44.50 49.13
CA HIS A 627 -6.19 -44.62 49.59
C HIS A 627 -5.16 -44.79 48.47
N ARG A 628 -4.12 -43.95 48.37
CA ARG A 628 -3.30 -43.33 49.42
C ARG A 628 -2.97 -41.88 49.11
#